data_AF-F7PI28-F1
#
_entry.id   AF-F7PI28-F1
#
_cell.length_a   1.000
_cell.length_b   1.000
_cell.length_c   1.000
_cell.angle_alpha   90.00
_cell.angle_beta   90.00
_cell.angle_gamma   90.00
#
_symmetry.space_group_name_H-M   'P 1'
#
loop_
_entity.id
_entity.type
_entity.pdbx_description
1 polymer ?
#
loop_
_entity_poly.entity_id
_entity_poly.type
_entity_poly.pdbx_seq_one_letter_code
_entity_poly.pdbx_strand_id
1 'polypeptide(L)'
;MPDTDTSDKDTITEQDLAVLLRDGHNGLDANMSRMALERVVEDWENHAEKDEKLEFLRDSPMDIDFVIPDVRWDADKEEFYVGTNRGPGTLGELTVGGGFHVAGEFSRDYVEAYRQQYQDLLDESMLSKKQFMAYVMREANKNEHVIADALGVKTGTVRSHAGRAREKVEKAEATARIPELFTFEGYDELQENMAELLEPQPQTG
;
A
#
# COMPACT_ATOMS: atom_id res chain seq x y z
N MET A 1 38.56 12.56 8.47
CA MET A 1 37.08 12.63 8.49
C MET A 1 36.62 11.64 7.45
N PRO A 2 35.90 10.58 7.79
CA PRO A 2 35.16 9.85 6.78
C PRO A 2 33.82 10.56 6.59
N ASP A 3 33.56 10.96 5.35
CA ASP A 3 32.24 11.35 4.87
C ASP A 3 31.28 10.17 5.10
N THR A 4 30.44 10.27 6.13
CA THR A 4 29.24 9.44 6.24
C THR A 4 28.12 10.15 5.49
N ASP A 5 28.14 9.98 4.18
CA ASP A 5 26.98 10.23 3.34
C ASP A 5 26.02 9.04 3.53
N THR A 6 25.31 9.02 4.67
CA THR A 6 24.30 8.00 5.01
C THR A 6 22.90 8.62 4.97
N SER A 7 22.57 9.26 3.85
CA SER A 7 21.18 9.58 3.52
C SER A 7 20.68 8.71 2.36
N ASP A 8 21.05 7.43 2.36
CA ASP A 8 20.35 6.40 1.55
C ASP A 8 18.96 6.19 2.17
N LYS A 9 18.10 7.14 1.81
CA LYS A 9 16.66 7.30 2.00
C LYS A 9 15.96 6.12 2.67
N ASP A 10 15.60 6.31 3.95
CA ASP A 10 14.53 5.56 4.63
C ASP A 10 13.14 5.92 4.07
N THR A 11 13.05 6.22 2.78
CA THR A 11 11.80 6.48 2.06
C THR A 11 11.32 5.19 1.40
N ILE A 12 10.06 4.83 1.62
CA ILE A 12 9.38 3.73 0.94
C ILE A 12 9.24 4.07 -0.55
N THR A 13 9.74 3.20 -1.41
CA THR A 13 9.69 3.33 -2.87
C THR A 13 8.59 2.43 -3.47
N GLU A 14 8.27 2.61 -4.75
CA GLU A 14 7.33 1.73 -5.46
C GLU A 14 7.80 0.27 -5.49
N GLN A 15 9.11 0.04 -5.58
CA GLN A 15 9.69 -1.30 -5.51
C GLN A 15 9.51 -1.92 -4.12
N ASP A 16 9.66 -1.11 -3.06
CA ASP A 16 9.41 -1.57 -1.69
C ASP A 16 7.95 -1.98 -1.50
N LEU A 17 7.00 -1.21 -2.04
CA LEU A 17 5.57 -1.54 -2.02
C LEU A 17 5.28 -2.83 -2.79
N ALA A 18 5.88 -3.03 -3.95
CA ALA A 18 5.71 -4.26 -4.71
C ALA A 18 6.20 -5.50 -3.94
N VAL A 19 7.31 -5.36 -3.20
CA VAL A 19 7.80 -6.42 -2.30
C VAL A 19 6.82 -6.64 -1.14
N LEU A 20 6.29 -5.57 -0.52
CA LEU A 20 5.35 -5.68 0.60
C LEU A 20 4.00 -6.29 0.18
N LEU A 21 3.49 -5.97 -1.00
CA LEU A 21 2.26 -6.56 -1.55
C LEU A 21 2.44 -8.06 -1.88
N ARG A 22 3.59 -8.44 -2.46
CA ARG A 22 3.85 -9.84 -2.86
C ARG A 22 4.25 -10.73 -1.68
N ASP A 23 5.08 -10.19 -0.79
CA ASP A 23 5.80 -10.96 0.22
C ASP A 23 5.64 -10.44 1.66
N GLY A 24 4.90 -9.35 1.85
CA GLY A 24 4.56 -8.84 3.18
C GLY A 24 3.40 -9.57 3.83
N HIS A 25 2.95 -9.02 4.97
CA HIS A 25 1.90 -9.62 5.78
C HIS A 25 0.52 -9.19 5.27
N ASN A 26 -0.28 -10.16 4.84
CA ASN A 26 -1.63 -9.95 4.29
C ASN A 26 -2.52 -9.04 5.15
N GLY A 27 -2.58 -9.27 6.47
CA GLY A 27 -3.37 -8.40 7.35
C GLY A 27 -2.86 -6.95 7.42
N LEU A 28 -1.53 -6.74 7.33
CA LEU A 28 -0.98 -5.39 7.30
C LEU A 28 -1.37 -4.68 6.01
N ASP A 29 -1.21 -5.37 4.89
CA ASP A 29 -1.61 -4.87 3.57
C ASP A 29 -3.11 -4.48 3.53
N ALA A 30 -3.99 -5.36 4.02
CA ALA A 30 -5.42 -5.09 4.13
C ALA A 30 -5.71 -3.80 4.92
N ASN A 31 -5.08 -3.65 6.09
CA ASN A 31 -5.25 -2.45 6.91
C ASN A 31 -4.66 -1.19 6.26
N MET A 32 -3.48 -1.28 5.64
CA MET A 32 -2.88 -0.15 4.91
C MET A 32 -3.77 0.28 3.75
N SER A 33 -4.35 -0.69 3.02
CA SER A 33 -5.27 -0.45 1.91
C SER A 33 -6.53 0.27 2.38
N ARG A 34 -7.18 -0.22 3.45
CA ARG A 34 -8.36 0.42 4.03
C ARG A 34 -8.08 1.86 4.46
N MET A 35 -7.01 2.08 5.24
CA MET A 35 -6.66 3.42 5.74
C MET A 35 -6.24 4.38 4.63
N ALA A 36 -5.63 3.88 3.56
CA ALA A 36 -5.35 4.68 2.37
C ALA A 36 -6.65 5.10 1.66
N LEU A 37 -7.61 4.19 1.50
CA LEU A 37 -8.90 4.49 0.88
C LEU A 37 -9.64 5.57 1.66
N GLU A 38 -9.81 5.35 2.97
CA GLU A 38 -10.49 6.27 3.88
C GLU A 38 -9.89 7.68 3.79
N ARG A 39 -8.56 7.77 3.82
CA ARG A 39 -7.84 9.04 3.70
C ARG A 39 -8.08 9.75 2.37
N VAL A 40 -8.12 9.01 1.26
CA VAL A 40 -8.30 9.60 -0.08
C VAL A 40 -9.74 10.04 -0.29
N VAL A 41 -10.71 9.24 0.16
CA VAL A 41 -12.12 9.62 0.13
C VAL A 41 -12.34 10.88 0.96
N GLU A 42 -11.85 10.92 2.20
CA GLU A 42 -11.94 12.10 3.06
C GLU A 42 -11.23 13.32 2.43
N ASP A 43 -10.04 13.15 1.83
CA ASP A 43 -9.37 14.24 1.11
C ASP A 43 -10.24 14.76 -0.04
N TRP A 44 -10.79 13.87 -0.86
CA TRP A 44 -11.57 14.25 -2.02
C TRP A 44 -12.87 14.96 -1.64
N GLU A 45 -13.60 14.48 -0.63
CA GLU A 45 -14.83 15.12 -0.09
C GLU A 45 -14.55 16.53 0.46
N ASN A 46 -13.35 16.79 0.96
CA ASN A 46 -12.96 18.10 1.49
C ASN A 46 -12.43 19.08 0.42
N HIS A 47 -12.37 18.67 -0.85
CA HIS A 47 -11.89 19.50 -1.96
C HIS A 47 -12.94 19.60 -3.07
N ALA A 48 -13.58 20.77 -3.22
CA ALA A 48 -14.73 20.95 -4.12
C ALA A 48 -14.57 20.38 -5.55
N GLU A 49 -13.41 20.51 -6.19
CA GLU A 49 -13.17 19.92 -7.52
C GLU A 49 -13.09 18.39 -7.49
N LYS A 50 -12.49 17.82 -6.44
CA LYS A 50 -12.35 16.37 -6.27
C LYS A 50 -13.64 15.74 -5.77
N ASP A 51 -14.44 16.45 -4.98
CA ASP A 51 -15.75 16.03 -4.50
C ASP A 51 -16.71 15.77 -5.68
N GLU A 52 -16.80 16.70 -6.64
CA GLU A 52 -17.57 16.49 -7.86
C GLU A 52 -17.10 15.28 -8.68
N LYS A 53 -15.77 15.04 -8.71
CA LYS A 53 -15.19 13.87 -9.37
C LYS A 53 -15.50 12.58 -8.59
N LEU A 54 -15.49 12.61 -7.26
CA LEU A 54 -15.81 11.48 -6.41
C LEU A 54 -17.27 11.05 -6.61
N GLU A 55 -18.21 11.99 -6.61
CA GLU A 55 -19.62 11.69 -6.90
C GLU A 55 -19.79 11.10 -8.30
N PHE A 56 -19.10 11.64 -9.29
CA PHE A 56 -19.10 11.06 -10.63
C PHE A 56 -18.48 9.64 -10.69
N LEU A 57 -17.49 9.34 -9.85
CA LEU A 57 -16.93 8.00 -9.72
C LEU A 57 -17.93 7.04 -9.07
N ARG A 58 -18.61 7.47 -8.00
CA ARG A 58 -19.67 6.73 -7.29
C ARG A 58 -20.85 6.38 -8.20
N ASP A 59 -21.21 7.28 -9.10
CA ASP A 59 -22.26 7.07 -10.10
C ASP A 59 -21.81 6.24 -11.31
N SER A 60 -20.51 5.93 -11.42
CA SER A 60 -19.94 5.20 -12.55
C SER A 60 -19.98 3.68 -12.32
N PRO A 61 -19.90 2.85 -13.38
CA PRO A 61 -19.79 1.40 -13.22
C PRO A 61 -18.40 0.93 -12.75
N MET A 62 -17.51 1.83 -12.33
CA MET A 62 -16.18 1.50 -11.84
C MET A 62 -16.28 1.09 -10.38
N ASP A 63 -16.12 -0.20 -10.11
CA ASP A 63 -16.02 -0.72 -8.75
C ASP A 63 -14.61 -0.57 -8.17
N ILE A 64 -14.45 -1.04 -6.93
CA ILE A 64 -13.21 -0.95 -6.17
C ILE A 64 -12.03 -1.64 -6.90
N ASP A 65 -12.28 -2.68 -7.71
CA ASP A 65 -11.24 -3.43 -8.40
C ASP A 65 -10.56 -2.60 -9.51
N PHE A 66 -11.19 -1.51 -9.96
CA PHE A 66 -10.60 -0.57 -10.94
C PHE A 66 -9.69 0.48 -10.32
N VAL A 67 -9.76 0.68 -9.00
CA VAL A 67 -9.05 1.77 -8.32
C VAL A 67 -7.96 1.29 -7.35
N ILE A 68 -8.01 0.04 -6.88
CA ILE A 68 -6.98 -0.54 -6.01
C ILE A 68 -5.66 -0.78 -6.81
N PRO A 69 -4.49 -0.57 -6.19
CA PRO A 69 -3.19 -0.95 -6.72
C PRO A 69 -3.08 -2.44 -7.00
N ASP A 70 -2.41 -2.77 -8.09
CA ASP A 70 -2.00 -4.12 -8.44
C ASP A 70 -0.48 -4.17 -8.66
N VAL A 71 0.11 -5.31 -8.33
CA VAL A 71 1.54 -5.55 -8.54
C VAL A 71 1.74 -6.00 -9.98
N ARG A 72 2.50 -5.21 -10.74
CA ARG A 72 2.82 -5.50 -12.14
C ARG A 72 4.27 -5.82 -12.31
N TRP A 73 4.56 -6.62 -13.34
CA TRP A 73 5.91 -6.90 -13.79
C TRP A 73 6.25 -6.04 -15.01
N ASP A 74 7.30 -5.22 -14.91
CA ASP A 74 7.90 -4.54 -16.06
C ASP A 74 8.98 -5.45 -16.66
N ALA A 75 8.66 -6.04 -17.82
CA ALA A 75 9.57 -6.99 -18.48
C ALA A 75 10.83 -6.32 -19.05
N ASP A 76 10.79 -5.02 -19.35
CA ASP A 76 11.94 -4.29 -19.91
C ASP A 76 12.93 -3.89 -18.82
N LYS A 77 12.45 -3.69 -17.59
CA LYS A 77 13.27 -3.38 -16.41
C LYS A 77 13.58 -4.57 -15.52
N GLU A 78 12.92 -5.71 -15.76
CA GLU A 78 12.99 -6.90 -14.90
C GLU A 78 12.65 -6.58 -13.42
N GLU A 79 11.68 -5.70 -13.19
CA GLU A 79 11.29 -5.22 -11.86
C GLU A 79 9.78 -5.25 -11.65
N PHE A 80 9.35 -5.45 -10.40
CA PHE A 80 7.96 -5.28 -10.01
C PHE A 80 7.69 -3.83 -9.63
N TYR A 81 6.54 -3.29 -10.07
CA TYR A 81 6.08 -1.95 -9.72
C TYR A 81 4.61 -1.99 -9.30
N VAL A 82 4.21 -1.02 -8.48
CA VAL A 82 2.81 -0.82 -8.13
C VAL A 82 2.17 0.09 -9.16
N GLY A 83 1.16 -0.42 -9.86
CA GLY A 83 0.37 0.35 -10.81
C GLY A 83 -1.11 0.13 -10.55
N THR A 84 -1.96 1.04 -11.01
CA THR A 84 -3.42 0.85 -10.95
C THR A 84 -3.79 -0.50 -11.58
N ASN A 85 -4.75 -1.25 -11.04
CA ASN A 85 -5.26 -2.43 -11.74
C ASN A 85 -5.78 -1.99 -13.13
N ARG A 86 -5.36 -2.72 -14.15
CA ARG A 86 -5.78 -2.57 -15.56
C ARG A 86 -5.74 -4.00 -16.05
N GLY A 87 -6.71 -4.79 -15.60
CA GLY A 87 -6.84 -6.18 -15.98
C GLY A 87 -6.75 -6.34 -17.52
N PRO A 88 -6.03 -7.36 -18.03
CA PRO A 88 -6.07 -7.69 -19.45
C PRO A 88 -7.44 -8.29 -19.78
N GLY A 89 -8.28 -7.54 -20.51
CA GLY A 89 -9.60 -7.99 -20.95
C GLY A 89 -10.74 -6.98 -20.75
N THR A 90 -10.61 -6.04 -19.81
CA THR A 90 -11.62 -5.00 -19.55
C THR A 90 -11.39 -3.70 -20.34
N LEU A 91 -10.18 -3.50 -20.88
CA LEU A 91 -9.81 -2.34 -21.69
C LEU A 91 -10.02 -2.52 -23.21
N GLY A 92 -10.65 -3.61 -23.63
CA GLY A 92 -10.87 -3.93 -25.05
C GLY A 92 -12.06 -3.22 -25.70
N GLU A 93 -13.06 -2.74 -24.94
CA GLU A 93 -14.34 -2.33 -25.55
C GLU A 93 -15.07 -1.15 -24.87
N LEU A 94 -14.55 -0.55 -23.80
CA LEU A 94 -15.17 0.64 -23.20
C LEU A 94 -14.51 1.91 -23.71
N THR A 95 -15.28 2.72 -24.43
CA THR A 95 -14.91 4.07 -24.88
C THR A 95 -14.29 4.87 -23.75
N VAL A 96 -13.12 5.46 -24.01
CA VAL A 96 -12.37 6.35 -23.11
C VAL A 96 -13.23 7.58 -22.75
N GLY A 97 -14.14 7.43 -21.79
CA GLY A 97 -15.01 8.49 -21.27
C GLY A 97 -14.42 9.16 -20.02
N GLY A 98 -15.09 10.22 -19.53
CA GLY A 98 -14.65 10.96 -18.34
C GLY A 98 -14.43 10.08 -17.09
N GLY A 99 -15.21 9.00 -16.93
CA GLY A 99 -15.12 8.04 -15.82
C GLY A 99 -13.73 7.44 -15.65
N PHE A 100 -13.10 7.09 -16.77
CA PHE A 100 -11.76 6.51 -16.77
C PHE A 100 -10.68 7.49 -16.33
N HIS A 101 -10.84 8.78 -16.67
CA HIS A 101 -9.88 9.80 -16.28
C HIS A 101 -9.93 10.04 -14.78
N VAL A 102 -11.14 10.13 -14.23
CA VAL A 102 -11.41 10.32 -12.80
C VAL A 102 -10.95 9.11 -11.99
N ALA A 103 -11.31 7.89 -12.38
CA ALA A 103 -10.83 6.67 -11.72
C ALA A 103 -9.30 6.57 -11.72
N GLY A 104 -8.67 6.99 -12.83
CA GLY A 104 -7.21 7.03 -12.92
C GLY A 104 -6.57 8.12 -12.05
N GLU A 105 -7.24 9.24 -11.80
CA GLU A 105 -6.81 10.27 -10.84
C GLU A 105 -6.94 9.76 -9.40
N PHE A 106 -8.10 9.20 -9.07
CA PHE A 106 -8.37 8.61 -7.75
C PHE A 106 -7.36 7.52 -7.41
N SER A 107 -7.11 6.59 -8.34
CA SER A 107 -6.17 5.51 -8.12
C SER A 107 -4.72 6.01 -7.92
N ARG A 108 -4.31 7.13 -8.55
CA ARG A 108 -2.99 7.72 -8.28
C ARG A 108 -2.90 8.29 -6.87
N ASP A 109 -3.91 9.05 -6.44
CA ASP A 109 -3.97 9.61 -5.10
C ASP A 109 -4.02 8.48 -4.05
N TYR A 110 -4.76 7.41 -4.33
CA TYR A 110 -4.81 6.21 -3.51
C TYR A 110 -3.44 5.54 -3.37
N VAL A 111 -2.71 5.30 -4.47
CA VAL A 111 -1.38 4.68 -4.43
C VAL A 111 -0.41 5.54 -3.61
N GLU A 112 -0.49 6.86 -3.76
CA GLU A 112 0.30 7.79 -2.98
C GLU A 112 -0.05 7.71 -1.49
N ALA A 113 -1.34 7.72 -1.14
CA ALA A 113 -1.78 7.57 0.25
C ALA A 113 -1.34 6.22 0.84
N TYR A 114 -1.47 5.12 0.09
CA TYR A 114 -1.04 3.78 0.48
C TYR A 114 0.47 3.73 0.75
N ARG A 115 1.28 4.34 -0.12
CA ARG A 115 2.72 4.52 0.13
C ARG A 115 2.98 5.29 1.42
N GLN A 116 2.24 6.38 1.62
CA GLN A 116 2.40 7.24 2.77
C GLN A 116 2.03 6.52 4.07
N GLN A 117 1.02 5.65 4.08
CA GLN A 117 0.69 4.83 5.26
C GLN A 117 1.88 3.95 5.69
N TYR A 118 2.56 3.31 4.74
CA TYR A 118 3.79 2.56 5.03
C TYR A 118 4.94 3.45 5.49
N GLN A 119 5.06 4.65 4.93
CA GLN A 119 6.09 5.62 5.34
C GLN A 119 5.85 6.09 6.77
N ASP A 120 4.63 6.49 7.11
CA ASP A 120 4.24 6.95 8.44
C ASP A 120 4.50 5.84 9.47
N LEU A 121 4.14 4.60 9.13
CA LEU A 121 4.40 3.43 9.97
C LEU A 121 5.90 3.17 10.17
N LEU A 122 6.72 3.33 9.12
CA LEU A 122 8.17 3.21 9.20
C LEU A 122 8.75 4.29 10.14
N ASP A 123 8.34 5.54 9.96
CA ASP A 123 8.84 6.70 10.71
C ASP A 123 8.50 6.58 12.20
N GLU A 124 7.30 6.10 12.54
CA GLU A 124 6.86 5.89 13.93
C GLU A 124 7.54 4.68 14.61
N SER A 125 8.01 3.71 13.83
CA SER A 125 8.58 2.46 14.35
C SER A 125 10.04 2.57 14.82
N MET A 126 10.73 3.67 14.49
CA MET A 126 12.18 3.83 14.70
C MET A 126 13.04 2.71 14.06
N LEU A 127 12.47 1.95 13.12
CA LEU A 127 13.17 0.95 12.33
C LEU A 127 13.90 1.64 11.17
N SER A 128 15.01 1.08 10.71
CA SER A 128 15.46 1.41 9.36
C SER A 128 14.56 0.72 8.34
N LYS A 129 14.49 1.23 7.11
CA LYS A 129 13.65 0.62 6.06
C LYS A 129 13.90 -0.89 5.89
N LYS A 130 15.16 -1.32 5.88
CA LYS A 130 15.53 -2.75 5.79
C LYS A 130 15.10 -3.57 7.02
N GLN A 131 15.09 -2.97 8.21
CA GLN A 131 14.57 -3.64 9.42
C GLN A 131 13.06 -3.81 9.34
N PHE A 132 12.35 -2.76 8.93
CA PHE A 132 10.90 -2.78 8.74
C PHE A 132 10.48 -3.83 7.71
N MET A 133 11.04 -3.79 6.49
CA MET A 133 10.68 -4.75 5.46
C MET A 133 11.04 -6.20 5.86
N ALA A 134 12.22 -6.42 6.43
CA ALA A 134 12.61 -7.75 6.92
C ALA A 134 11.66 -8.26 8.00
N TYR A 135 11.17 -7.39 8.86
CA TYR A 135 10.19 -7.73 9.90
C TYR A 135 8.85 -8.13 9.29
N VAL A 136 8.25 -7.27 8.46
CA VAL A 136 6.95 -7.53 7.84
C VAL A 136 6.96 -8.83 7.03
N MET A 137 7.99 -9.04 6.19
CA MET A 137 8.11 -10.29 5.42
C MET A 137 8.34 -11.52 6.31
N ARG A 138 9.03 -11.34 7.45
CA ARG A 138 9.27 -12.45 8.38
C ARG A 138 8.00 -12.85 9.13
N GLU A 139 7.19 -11.89 9.55
CA GLU A 139 5.87 -12.13 10.15
C GLU A 139 4.91 -12.76 9.12
N ALA A 140 5.07 -12.46 7.83
CA ALA A 140 4.42 -13.16 6.73
C ALA A 140 4.96 -14.58 6.46
N ASN A 141 5.80 -15.12 7.35
CA ASN A 141 6.42 -16.45 7.26
C ASN A 141 7.31 -16.67 6.03
N LYS A 142 7.86 -15.62 5.43
CA LYS A 142 8.78 -15.77 4.29
C LYS A 142 10.13 -16.34 4.73
N ASN A 143 10.75 -17.08 3.81
CA ASN A 143 12.06 -17.70 4.00
C ASN A 143 13.17 -16.65 4.03
N GLU A 144 14.20 -16.86 4.87
CA GLU A 144 15.33 -15.91 4.99
C GLU A 144 16.03 -15.67 3.65
N HIS A 145 16.08 -16.65 2.75
CA HIS A 145 16.64 -16.49 1.40
C HIS A 145 15.82 -15.54 0.52
N VAL A 146 14.49 -15.61 0.57
CA VAL A 146 13.58 -14.73 -0.19
C VAL A 146 13.69 -13.30 0.30
N ILE A 147 13.72 -13.12 1.63
CA ILE A 147 13.90 -11.80 2.26
C ILE A 147 15.27 -11.21 1.91
N ALA A 148 16.31 -12.03 1.93
CA ALA A 148 17.66 -11.59 1.59
C ALA A 148 17.77 -11.08 0.15
N ASP A 149 17.17 -11.81 -0.77
CA ASP A 149 17.11 -11.48 -2.20
C ASP A 149 16.35 -10.16 -2.42
N ALA A 150 15.14 -10.05 -1.87
CA ALA A 150 14.31 -8.85 -2.00
C ALA A 150 14.95 -7.57 -1.42
N LEU A 151 15.75 -7.70 -0.36
CA LEU A 151 16.38 -6.56 0.31
C LEU A 151 17.82 -6.28 -0.17
N GLY A 152 18.36 -7.11 -1.07
CA GLY A 152 19.75 -7.03 -1.52
C GLY A 152 20.76 -7.18 -0.37
N VAL A 153 20.50 -8.10 0.56
CA VAL A 153 21.36 -8.37 1.72
C VAL A 153 21.78 -9.85 1.78
N LYS A 154 22.76 -10.16 2.62
CA LYS A 154 23.14 -11.56 2.88
C LYS A 154 22.06 -12.24 3.73
N THR A 155 21.79 -13.53 3.48
CA THR A 155 20.84 -14.33 4.28
C THR A 155 21.11 -14.28 5.78
N GLY A 156 22.39 -14.36 6.19
CA GLY A 156 22.75 -14.25 7.61
C GLY A 156 22.42 -12.90 8.26
N THR A 157 22.26 -11.83 7.47
CA THR A 157 21.88 -10.50 7.95
C THR A 157 20.39 -10.40 8.26
N VAL A 158 19.54 -11.17 7.56
CA VAL A 158 18.08 -11.13 7.69
C VAL A 158 17.64 -11.39 9.13
N ARG A 159 18.20 -12.42 9.77
CA ARG A 159 17.87 -12.75 11.17
C ARG A 159 18.23 -11.61 12.13
N SER A 160 19.33 -10.91 11.88
CA SER A 160 19.71 -9.75 12.70
C SER A 160 18.77 -8.58 12.49
N HIS A 161 18.34 -8.31 11.26
CA HIS A 161 17.36 -7.26 10.96
C HIS A 161 16.00 -7.55 11.57
N ALA A 162 15.42 -8.73 11.32
CA ALA A 162 14.14 -9.11 11.87
C ALA A 162 14.16 -9.20 13.42
N GLY A 163 15.25 -9.70 14.01
CA GLY A 163 15.40 -9.77 15.47
C GLY A 163 15.45 -8.39 16.13
N ARG A 164 16.28 -7.48 15.60
CA ARG A 164 16.32 -6.09 16.10
C ARG A 164 15.01 -5.35 15.88
N ALA A 165 14.34 -5.64 14.76
CA ALA A 165 13.04 -5.05 14.48
C ALA A 165 11.99 -5.49 15.49
N ARG A 166 11.90 -6.79 15.80
CA ARG A 166 11.03 -7.31 16.87
C ARG A 166 11.27 -6.62 18.20
N GLU A 167 12.52 -6.56 18.65
CA GLU A 167 12.87 -5.90 19.92
C GLU A 167 12.47 -4.40 19.95
N LYS A 168 12.52 -3.72 18.80
CA LYS A 168 12.11 -2.32 18.70
C LYS A 168 10.59 -2.18 18.64
N VAL A 169 9.91 -3.04 17.90
CA VAL A 169 8.44 -3.06 17.79
C VAL A 169 7.81 -3.38 19.14
N GLU A 170 8.34 -4.35 19.89
CA GLU A 170 7.91 -4.63 21.27
C GLU A 170 8.06 -3.41 22.20
N LYS A 171 9.08 -2.59 21.99
CA LYS A 171 9.28 -1.34 22.76
C LYS A 171 8.41 -0.18 22.27
N ALA A 172 8.09 -0.17 20.99
CA ALA A 172 7.32 0.84 20.29
C ALA A 172 5.84 0.46 20.12
N GLU A 173 5.38 -0.60 20.81
CA GLU A 173 4.03 -1.16 20.68
C GLU A 173 2.95 -0.08 20.89
N ALA A 174 3.21 0.87 21.79
CA ALA A 174 2.32 1.99 22.08
C ALA A 174 2.29 3.09 20.99
N THR A 175 3.26 3.15 20.08
CA THR A 175 3.38 4.23 19.08
C THR A 175 3.09 3.76 17.67
N ALA A 176 3.77 2.71 17.19
CA ALA A 176 3.66 2.28 15.80
C ALA A 176 2.57 1.22 15.57
N ARG A 177 2.10 0.52 16.62
CA ARG A 177 1.01 -0.48 16.57
C ARG A 177 1.08 -1.53 15.44
N ILE A 178 2.28 -1.78 14.86
CA ILE A 178 2.47 -2.70 13.73
C ILE A 178 1.86 -4.09 13.97
N PRO A 179 2.05 -4.74 15.14
CA PRO A 179 1.50 -6.07 15.38
C PRO A 179 -0.03 -6.12 15.36
N GLU A 180 -0.69 -5.03 15.78
CA GLU A 180 -2.16 -4.96 15.78
C GLU A 180 -2.71 -4.98 14.35
N LEU A 181 -1.98 -4.35 13.42
CA LEU A 181 -2.33 -4.30 12.01
C LEU A 181 -2.12 -5.64 11.29
N PHE A 182 -1.46 -6.63 11.91
CA PHE A 182 -1.39 -7.98 11.34
C PHE A 182 -2.69 -8.76 11.48
N THR A 183 -3.53 -8.40 12.46
CA THR A 183 -4.83 -9.04 12.61
C THR A 183 -5.83 -8.37 11.69
N PHE A 184 -6.46 -9.16 10.83
CA PHE A 184 -7.51 -8.70 9.94
C PHE A 184 -8.56 -9.80 9.80
N GLU A 185 -9.83 -9.46 10.05
CA GLU A 185 -10.96 -10.38 9.91
C GLU A 185 -11.62 -10.11 8.54
N GLY A 186 -11.69 -11.14 7.69
CA GLY A 186 -12.50 -11.17 6.47
C GLY A 186 -12.04 -10.26 5.31
N TYR A 187 -11.35 -10.81 4.31
CA TYR A 187 -11.11 -10.09 3.04
C TYR A 187 -12.40 -9.75 2.30
N ASP A 188 -13.45 -10.56 2.45
CA ASP A 188 -14.76 -10.26 1.89
C ASP A 188 -15.36 -9.00 2.58
N GLU A 189 -15.24 -8.91 3.91
CA GLU A 189 -15.65 -7.72 4.67
C GLU A 189 -14.79 -6.49 4.30
N LEU A 190 -13.51 -6.67 3.96
CA LEU A 190 -12.68 -5.58 3.42
C LEU A 190 -13.25 -5.05 2.11
N GLN A 191 -13.54 -5.94 1.17
CA GLN A 191 -14.04 -5.56 -0.15
C GLN A 191 -15.40 -4.88 -0.02
N GLU A 192 -16.30 -5.38 0.83
CA GLU A 192 -17.59 -4.74 1.12
C GLU A 192 -17.39 -3.34 1.73
N ASN A 193 -16.60 -3.21 2.81
CA ASN A 193 -16.33 -1.92 3.45
C ASN A 193 -15.67 -0.91 2.49
N MET A 194 -14.74 -1.37 1.64
CA MET A 194 -14.08 -0.51 0.65
C MET A 194 -15.04 -0.11 -0.48
N ALA A 195 -15.94 -1.00 -0.89
CA ALA A 195 -16.98 -0.69 -1.87
C ALA A 195 -17.97 0.34 -1.33
N GLU A 196 -18.40 0.22 -0.06
CA GLU A 196 -19.32 1.17 0.60
C GLU A 196 -18.80 2.62 0.55
N LEU A 197 -17.48 2.83 0.66
CA LEU A 197 -16.87 4.16 0.58
C LEU A 197 -17.02 4.82 -0.81
N LEU A 198 -17.24 4.01 -1.85
CA LEU A 198 -17.46 4.41 -3.23
C LEU A 198 -18.92 4.23 -3.68
N GLU A 199 -19.85 3.94 -2.77
CA GLU A 199 -21.27 3.95 -3.11
C GLU A 199 -21.82 5.38 -3.18
N PRO A 200 -22.85 5.63 -4.03
CA PRO A 200 -23.54 6.91 -4.06
C PRO A 200 -24.10 7.28 -2.69
N GLN A 201 -23.77 8.47 -2.19
CA GLN A 201 -24.30 8.93 -0.91
C GLN A 201 -25.81 9.24 -1.05
N PRO A 202 -26.65 8.88 -0.06
CA PRO A 202 -28.06 9.24 -0.10
C PRO A 202 -28.19 10.77 -0.13
N GLN A 203 -28.85 11.31 -1.16
CA GLN A 203 -29.12 12.74 -1.26
C GLN A 203 -29.87 13.20 -0.01
N THR A 204 -29.20 13.95 0.85
CA THR A 204 -29.83 14.65 1.97
C THR A 204 -30.60 15.83 1.39
N GLY A 205 -31.91 15.64 1.20
CA GLY A 205 -32.85 16.67 0.74
C GLY A 205 -33.13 17.76 1.76
#